data_AF-A0AAD2E9Z4-F1
#
_entry.id   AF-A0AAD2E9Z4-F1
#
_cell.length_a   1.000
_cell.length_b   1.000
_cell.length_c   1.000
_cell.angle_alpha   90.00
_cell.angle_beta   90.00
_cell.angle_gamma   90.00
#
_symmetry.space_group_name_H-M   'P 1'
#
loop_
_entity.id
_entity.type
_entity.pdbx_description
1 polymer ?
#
loop_
_entity_poly.entity_id
_entity_poly.type
_entity_poly.pdbx_seq_one_letter_code
_entity_poly.pdbx_strand_id
1 'polypeptide(L)'
;MTASRYRYMEIWLKGMLWAKINREFVEEWKSSLVGKEKEDPEEALVFFMRAGCRNSPKWATLFWEGDQMVSWQANDGIKSAVVGLLSSGLSGYSLNHSDIGGYCSVNLPFFKYQRSEELLLRWMELNAFSVVFRTHEGNKPTSNSQFYSNNGTLSHFARFAKIYKAWKFYRIQLVKEASEKGLPVCRHLFPRYSEDEYVHTLTYQQFLVGTEILVVPVLDKGKEMVRAYVPEVENCSWKACLDRKTIFQTRF
;
A
#
# COMPACT_ATOMS: atom_id res chain seq x y z
N MET A 1 38.06 -9.12 1.72
CA MET A 1 36.65 -8.87 2.11
C MET A 1 36.19 -7.48 1.61
N THR A 2 36.47 -7.11 0.35
CA THR A 2 36.57 -5.69 -0.03
C THR A 2 36.22 -5.32 -1.48
N ALA A 3 35.58 -6.19 -2.28
CA ALA A 3 35.07 -5.80 -3.61
C ALA A 3 33.53 -5.79 -3.68
N SER A 4 32.84 -6.63 -2.90
CA SER A 4 31.37 -6.69 -2.94
C SER A 4 30.71 -5.48 -2.28
N ARG A 5 31.26 -4.96 -1.16
CA ARG A 5 30.70 -3.80 -0.44
C ARG A 5 30.61 -2.52 -1.29
N TYR A 6 31.56 -2.27 -2.19
CA TYR A 6 31.55 -1.09 -3.05
C TYR A 6 30.47 -1.16 -4.14
N ARG A 7 30.24 -2.34 -4.75
CA ARG A 7 29.15 -2.52 -5.74
C ARG A 7 27.77 -2.35 -5.14
N TYR A 8 27.56 -2.81 -3.90
CA TYR A 8 26.28 -2.62 -3.22
C TYR A 8 26.03 -1.13 -2.93
N MET A 9 27.04 -0.38 -2.46
CA MET A 9 26.91 1.06 -2.23
C MET A 9 26.50 1.83 -3.50
N GLU A 10 27.07 1.49 -4.67
CA GLU A 10 26.71 2.16 -5.94
C GLU A 10 25.24 1.98 -6.32
N ILE A 11 24.65 0.80 -6.09
CA ILE A 11 23.24 0.54 -6.42
C ILE A 11 22.31 1.33 -5.50
N TRP A 12 22.60 1.39 -4.19
CA TRP A 12 21.83 2.17 -3.23
C TRP A 12 21.90 3.68 -3.48
N LEU A 13 23.09 4.17 -3.86
CA LEU A 13 23.30 5.57 -4.21
C LEU A 13 22.50 5.97 -5.45
N LYS A 14 22.36 5.08 -6.44
CA LYS A 14 21.56 5.35 -7.65
C LYS A 14 20.08 5.57 -7.32
N GLY A 15 19.49 4.78 -6.43
CA GLY A 15 18.09 4.96 -6.02
C GLY A 15 17.84 6.32 -5.38
N MET A 16 18.69 6.74 -4.45
CA MET A 16 18.60 8.08 -3.84
C MET A 16 18.86 9.20 -4.83
N LEU A 17 19.83 9.04 -5.73
CA LEU A 17 20.13 10.04 -6.76
C LEU A 17 18.91 10.26 -7.65
N TRP A 18 18.24 9.19 -8.08
CA TRP A 18 16.97 9.28 -8.81
C TRP A 18 15.89 9.98 -8.00
N ALA A 19 15.73 9.67 -6.72
CA ALA A 19 14.77 10.35 -5.85
C ALA A 19 15.05 11.86 -5.78
N LYS A 20 16.33 12.23 -5.62
CA LYS A 20 16.78 13.61 -5.52
C LYS A 20 16.56 14.38 -6.82
N ILE A 21 16.91 13.81 -7.97
CA ILE A 21 16.71 14.43 -9.28
C ILE A 21 15.22 14.68 -9.55
N ASN A 22 14.36 13.69 -9.28
CA ASN A 22 12.92 13.88 -9.44
C ASN A 22 12.38 14.96 -8.49
N ARG A 23 12.92 15.03 -7.26
CA ARG A 23 12.55 16.08 -6.30
C ARG A 23 12.96 17.47 -6.78
N GLU A 24 14.20 17.62 -7.25
CA GLU A 24 14.72 18.86 -7.83
C GLU A 24 13.87 19.31 -9.03
N PHE A 25 13.48 18.38 -9.90
CA PHE A 25 12.57 18.67 -11.02
C PHE A 25 11.21 19.20 -10.54
N VAL A 26 10.60 18.56 -9.53
CA VAL A 26 9.32 19.02 -8.97
C VAL A 26 9.45 20.41 -8.34
N GLU A 27 10.54 20.68 -7.64
CA GLU A 27 10.81 21.98 -7.01
C GLU A 27 11.09 23.08 -8.05
N GLU A 28 11.86 22.77 -9.09
CA GLU A 28 12.11 23.69 -10.22
C GLU A 28 10.82 23.98 -10.99
N TRP A 29 10.05 22.94 -11.33
CA TRP A 29 8.74 23.09 -11.96
C TRP A 29 7.83 23.99 -11.11
N LYS A 30 7.76 23.76 -9.80
CA LYS A 30 7.01 24.61 -8.87
C LYS A 30 7.50 26.06 -8.86
N SER A 31 8.82 26.27 -8.89
CA SER A 31 9.39 27.63 -8.94
C SER A 31 9.10 28.36 -10.25
N SER A 32 8.97 27.63 -11.37
CA SER A 32 8.64 28.19 -12.69
C SER A 32 7.21 28.75 -12.77
N LEU A 33 6.34 28.35 -11.83
CA LEU A 33 4.96 28.82 -11.74
C LEU A 33 4.81 30.14 -10.97
N VAL A 34 5.88 30.61 -10.29
CA VAL A 34 5.84 31.83 -9.46
C VAL A 34 5.56 33.06 -10.33
N GLY A 35 4.34 33.59 -10.20
CA GLY A 35 3.81 34.74 -10.97
C GLY A 35 2.44 34.47 -11.60
N LYS A 36 2.06 33.20 -11.74
CA LYS A 36 0.68 32.73 -11.86
C LYS A 36 0.24 32.21 -10.49
N GLU A 37 -1.05 32.17 -10.23
CA GLU A 37 -1.67 32.12 -8.89
C GLU A 37 -1.04 31.13 -7.90
N LYS A 38 -1.10 31.48 -6.60
CA LYS A 38 -0.71 30.63 -5.45
C LYS A 38 -1.16 29.18 -5.72
N GLU A 39 -0.23 28.22 -5.56
CA GLU A 39 -0.45 26.77 -5.77
C GLU A 39 -1.94 26.38 -5.66
N ASP A 40 -2.55 26.04 -6.79
CA ASP A 40 -3.74 25.22 -6.74
C ASP A 40 -3.31 23.86 -6.15
N PRO A 41 -3.85 23.42 -5.01
CA PRO A 41 -3.59 22.09 -4.48
C PRO A 41 -3.92 20.97 -5.48
N GLU A 42 -4.67 21.25 -6.55
CA GLU A 42 -4.95 20.34 -7.66
C GLU A 42 -3.80 20.22 -8.68
N GLU A 43 -2.80 21.10 -8.66
CA GLU A 43 -1.66 21.11 -9.59
C GLU A 43 -0.33 20.69 -8.93
N ALA A 44 -0.35 19.79 -7.94
CA ALA A 44 0.89 19.28 -7.32
C ALA A 44 1.44 18.05 -8.07
N LEU A 45 2.74 18.08 -8.41
CA LEU A 45 3.43 16.90 -8.95
C LEU A 45 3.83 15.92 -7.83
N VAL A 46 3.48 14.65 -8.02
CA VAL A 46 3.88 13.54 -7.15
C VAL A 46 4.54 12.47 -8.00
N PHE A 47 5.72 12.01 -7.56
CA PHE A 47 6.39 10.85 -8.14
C PHE A 47 6.51 9.73 -7.10
N PHE A 48 6.63 8.49 -7.58
CA PHE A 48 6.74 7.32 -6.71
C PHE A 48 7.93 6.44 -7.06
N MET A 49 8.48 5.79 -6.04
CA MET A 49 9.67 4.93 -6.18
C MET A 49 9.47 3.57 -5.52
N ARG A 50 10.01 2.50 -6.14
CA ARG A 50 10.16 1.19 -5.45
C ARG A 50 11.43 1.08 -4.65
N ALA A 51 12.51 1.63 -5.18
CA ALA A 51 13.83 1.50 -4.58
C ALA A 51 14.05 2.63 -3.57
N GLY A 52 14.59 2.29 -2.42
CA GLY A 52 14.95 3.25 -1.40
C GLY A 52 16.02 2.70 -0.47
N CYS A 53 16.70 3.59 0.23
CA CYS A 53 17.57 3.25 1.35
C CYS A 53 17.43 4.33 2.43
N ARG A 54 18.40 4.40 3.35
CA ARG A 54 18.43 5.42 4.40
C ARG A 54 18.32 6.82 3.76
N ASN A 55 17.45 7.67 4.31
CA ASN A 55 17.18 9.03 3.84
C ASN A 55 16.41 9.15 2.51
N SER A 56 16.04 8.07 1.83
CA SER A 56 15.15 8.16 0.66
C SER A 56 13.84 8.91 0.92
N PRO A 57 13.18 8.76 2.10
CA PRO A 57 11.98 9.54 2.42
C PRO A 57 12.17 11.07 2.47
N LYS A 58 13.42 11.56 2.54
CA LYS A 58 13.70 13.00 2.42
C LYS A 58 13.39 13.53 1.02
N TRP A 59 13.56 12.69 -0.01
CA TRP A 59 13.51 13.10 -1.40
C TRP A 59 12.27 12.57 -2.12
N ALA A 60 11.96 11.28 -1.94
CA ALA A 60 10.82 10.64 -2.60
C ALA A 60 9.50 11.10 -1.97
N THR A 61 8.55 11.50 -2.81
CA THR A 61 7.22 11.96 -2.36
C THR A 61 6.25 10.82 -2.04
N LEU A 62 6.48 9.64 -2.62
CA LEU A 62 5.64 8.46 -2.47
C LEU A 62 6.48 7.20 -2.76
N PHE A 63 6.14 6.09 -2.12
CA PHE A 63 6.71 4.78 -2.43
C PHE A 63 5.65 3.82 -2.98
N TRP A 64 6.10 2.79 -3.67
CA TRP A 64 5.28 1.63 -3.96
C TRP A 64 6.04 0.32 -3.75
N GLU A 65 5.31 -0.74 -3.43
CA GLU A 65 5.89 -2.03 -3.01
C GLU A 65 6.64 -2.80 -4.10
N GLY A 66 6.72 -2.30 -5.33
CA GLY A 66 7.42 -2.99 -6.40
C GLY A 66 6.58 -4.05 -7.12
N ASP A 67 7.26 -4.96 -7.77
CA ASP A 67 6.70 -5.82 -8.82
C ASP A 67 6.20 -7.16 -8.24
N GLN A 68 5.13 -7.16 -7.44
CA GLN A 68 4.57 -8.42 -6.93
C GLN A 68 4.13 -9.35 -8.08
N MET A 69 4.25 -10.66 -7.89
CA MET A 69 3.59 -11.64 -8.77
C MET A 69 2.07 -11.50 -8.68
N VAL A 70 1.41 -11.81 -9.78
CA VAL A 70 -0.06 -11.90 -9.86
C VAL A 70 -0.56 -13.17 -9.14
N SER A 71 -0.33 -13.26 -7.84
CA SER A 71 -0.54 -14.46 -7.02
C SER A 71 -1.00 -14.18 -5.59
N TRP A 72 -1.41 -15.24 -4.90
CA TRP A 72 -1.80 -15.25 -3.48
C TRP A 72 -0.65 -15.64 -2.54
N GLN A 73 0.58 -15.73 -3.07
CA GLN A 73 1.72 -16.26 -2.32
C GLN A 73 2.16 -15.33 -1.20
N ALA A 74 2.73 -15.92 -0.14
CA ALA A 74 3.20 -15.18 1.03
C ALA A 74 4.38 -14.26 0.72
N ASN A 75 5.31 -14.69 -0.14
CA ASN A 75 6.59 -14.02 -0.32
C ASN A 75 6.65 -13.08 -1.53
N ASP A 76 5.70 -13.18 -2.47
CA ASP A 76 5.72 -12.37 -3.69
C ASP A 76 4.32 -12.17 -4.28
N GLY A 77 3.28 -12.14 -3.45
CA GLY A 77 1.89 -11.97 -3.87
C GLY A 77 1.20 -10.86 -3.09
N ILE A 78 -0.13 -10.90 -3.04
CA ILE A 78 -0.91 -9.90 -2.31
C ILE A 78 -0.52 -9.80 -0.82
N LYS A 79 -0.07 -10.90 -0.20
CA LYS A 79 0.39 -10.93 1.20
C LYS A 79 1.70 -10.17 1.39
N SER A 80 2.67 -10.33 0.49
CA SER A 80 3.95 -9.62 0.59
C SER A 80 3.78 -8.12 0.37
N ALA A 81 2.80 -7.70 -0.44
CA ALA A 81 2.45 -6.27 -0.56
C ALA A 81 2.03 -5.67 0.79
N VAL A 82 1.25 -6.38 1.61
CA VAL A 82 0.89 -5.91 2.96
C VAL A 82 2.11 -5.91 3.88
N VAL A 83 2.94 -6.97 3.86
CA VAL A 83 4.18 -6.99 4.65
C VAL A 83 5.10 -5.82 4.28
N GLY A 84 5.26 -5.53 2.99
CA GLY A 84 6.05 -4.40 2.49
C GLY A 84 5.49 -3.07 2.96
N LEU A 85 4.17 -2.87 2.85
CA LEU A 85 3.46 -1.67 3.29
C LEU A 85 3.75 -1.34 4.78
N LEU A 86 3.70 -2.37 5.64
CA LEU A 86 3.86 -2.20 7.08
C LEU A 86 5.33 -2.07 7.49
N SER A 87 6.20 -2.92 6.95
CA SER A 87 7.63 -2.90 7.29
C SER A 87 8.35 -1.65 6.77
N SER A 88 8.01 -1.19 5.56
CA SER A 88 8.55 0.07 5.02
C SER A 88 7.97 1.27 5.77
N GLY A 89 6.70 1.25 6.15
CA GLY A 89 6.08 2.27 7.00
C GLY A 89 6.81 2.44 8.34
N LEU A 90 7.15 1.34 9.02
CA LEU A 90 7.99 1.35 10.23
C LEU A 90 9.40 1.89 9.98
N SER A 91 9.92 1.72 8.76
CA SER A 91 11.21 2.24 8.32
C SER A 91 11.16 3.72 7.89
N GLY A 92 10.04 4.41 8.10
CA GLY A 92 9.85 5.83 7.80
C GLY A 92 9.33 6.12 6.39
N TYR A 93 8.87 5.11 5.65
CA TYR A 93 8.32 5.26 4.30
C TYR A 93 6.82 5.51 4.47
N SER A 94 6.50 6.67 5.04
CA SER A 94 5.19 6.95 5.63
C SER A 94 4.04 7.00 4.63
N LEU A 95 4.38 7.22 3.35
CA LEU A 95 3.47 7.23 2.21
C LEU A 95 3.85 6.12 1.23
N ASN A 96 3.05 5.05 1.18
CA ASN A 96 3.28 3.90 0.31
C ASN A 96 1.95 3.26 -0.17
N HIS A 97 2.05 2.46 -1.24
CA HIS A 97 0.93 1.74 -1.86
C HIS A 97 1.43 0.55 -2.69
N SER A 98 0.55 -0.26 -3.25
CA SER A 98 0.91 -1.36 -4.16
C SER A 98 0.17 -1.26 -5.50
N ASP A 99 0.63 -2.02 -6.50
CA ASP A 99 -0.12 -2.19 -7.74
C ASP A 99 -1.40 -3.00 -7.48
N ILE A 100 -2.58 -2.42 -7.73
CA ILE A 100 -3.83 -3.18 -7.65
C ILE A 100 -3.77 -4.35 -8.65
N GLY A 101 -3.72 -5.56 -8.11
CA GLY A 101 -3.65 -6.82 -8.83
C GLY A 101 -2.24 -7.39 -9.04
N GLY A 102 -1.19 -6.74 -8.52
CA GLY A 102 0.21 -7.10 -8.76
C GLY A 102 0.67 -6.76 -10.17
N TYR A 103 1.88 -7.17 -10.56
CA TYR A 103 2.49 -6.81 -11.83
C TYR A 103 3.04 -8.02 -12.61
N CYS A 104 3.87 -8.83 -11.95
CA CYS A 104 4.66 -9.89 -12.60
C CYS A 104 3.78 -11.08 -13.00
N SER A 105 3.58 -11.23 -14.31
CA SER A 105 2.95 -12.40 -14.94
C SER A 105 3.98 -13.23 -15.69
N VAL A 106 4.06 -14.51 -15.35
CA VAL A 106 5.07 -15.44 -15.88
C VAL A 106 4.39 -16.70 -16.39
N ASN A 107 4.77 -17.13 -17.59
CA ASN A 107 4.34 -18.42 -18.14
C ASN A 107 5.50 -19.39 -17.97
N LEU A 108 5.38 -20.29 -17.00
CA LEU A 108 6.27 -21.43 -16.83
C LEU A 108 5.70 -22.62 -17.63
N PRO A 109 6.51 -23.64 -17.95
CA PRO A 109 6.07 -24.79 -18.75
C PRO A 109 4.80 -25.48 -18.22
N PHE A 110 4.63 -25.53 -16.89
CA PHE A 110 3.52 -26.23 -16.23
C PHE A 110 2.55 -25.31 -15.46
N PHE A 111 2.92 -24.04 -15.26
CA PHE A 111 2.12 -23.09 -14.46
C PHE A 111 2.14 -21.72 -15.11
N LYS A 112 0.99 -21.07 -15.18
CA LYS A 112 0.88 -19.69 -15.63
C LYS A 112 0.45 -18.82 -14.46
N TYR A 113 1.27 -17.85 -14.12
CA TYR A 113 0.89 -16.78 -13.22
C TYR A 113 0.17 -15.73 -14.04
N GLN A 114 -1.16 -15.78 -13.97
CA GLN A 114 -2.09 -14.84 -14.58
C GLN A 114 -3.03 -14.33 -13.49
N ARG A 115 -3.26 -13.02 -13.47
CA ARG A 115 -4.14 -12.33 -12.55
C ARG A 115 -5.57 -12.78 -12.82
N SER A 116 -6.13 -13.52 -11.87
CA SER A 116 -7.56 -13.82 -11.87
C SER A 116 -8.38 -12.58 -11.53
N GLU A 117 -9.64 -12.58 -11.95
CA GLU A 117 -10.60 -11.56 -11.54
C GLU A 117 -10.68 -11.45 -10.01
N GLU A 118 -10.84 -12.58 -9.31
CA GLU A 118 -10.89 -12.62 -7.85
C GLU A 118 -9.69 -11.93 -7.19
N LEU A 119 -8.46 -12.22 -7.66
CA LEU A 119 -7.25 -11.61 -7.11
C LEU A 119 -7.26 -10.10 -7.32
N LEU A 120 -7.67 -9.65 -8.51
CA LEU A 120 -7.81 -8.23 -8.82
C LEU A 120 -8.82 -7.55 -7.88
N LEU A 121 -9.99 -8.15 -7.66
CA LEU A 121 -11.02 -7.60 -6.78
C LEU A 121 -10.54 -7.50 -5.33
N ARG A 122 -9.91 -8.56 -4.78
CA ARG A 122 -9.34 -8.52 -3.42
C ARG A 122 -8.23 -7.48 -3.27
N TRP A 123 -7.47 -7.23 -4.33
CA TRP A 123 -6.44 -6.19 -4.31
C TRP A 123 -7.03 -4.77 -4.36
N MET A 124 -8.17 -4.57 -5.05
CA MET A 124 -8.96 -3.33 -5.00
C MET A 124 -9.51 -3.08 -3.59
N GLU A 125 -10.07 -4.10 -2.95
CA GLU A 125 -10.53 -4.06 -1.56
C GLU A 125 -9.41 -3.58 -0.63
N LEU A 126 -8.22 -4.19 -0.75
CA LEU A 126 -7.04 -3.84 0.04
C LEU A 126 -6.59 -2.39 -0.18
N ASN A 127 -6.37 -1.97 -1.44
CA ASN A 127 -5.78 -0.65 -1.71
C ASN A 127 -6.78 0.50 -1.60
N ALA A 128 -8.08 0.24 -1.47
CA ALA A 128 -9.02 1.28 -1.08
C ALA A 128 -8.69 1.89 0.29
N PHE A 129 -7.88 1.19 1.09
CA PHE A 129 -7.38 1.60 2.40
C PHE A 129 -5.86 1.85 2.42
N SER A 130 -5.25 2.18 1.28
CA SER A 130 -3.87 2.67 1.20
C SER A 130 -3.80 4.17 0.90
N VAL A 131 -2.59 4.74 0.81
CA VAL A 131 -2.41 6.18 0.51
C VAL A 131 -2.85 6.52 -0.90
N VAL A 132 -2.66 5.61 -1.86
CA VAL A 132 -2.96 5.82 -3.29
C VAL A 132 -3.64 4.59 -3.88
N PHE A 133 -4.80 4.81 -4.50
CA PHE A 133 -5.59 3.79 -5.19
C PHE A 133 -5.23 3.73 -6.68
N ARG A 134 -4.23 2.92 -7.06
CA ARG A 134 -3.68 2.86 -8.42
C ARG A 134 -3.63 1.43 -8.98
N THR A 135 -4.05 1.27 -10.24
CA THR A 135 -3.96 0.01 -11.00
C THR A 135 -2.69 -0.08 -11.82
N HIS A 136 -2.38 -1.27 -12.31
CA HIS A 136 -1.36 -1.49 -13.34
C HIS A 136 -1.77 -2.65 -14.24
N GLU A 137 -1.58 -2.53 -15.56
CA GLU A 137 -1.91 -3.62 -16.49
C GLU A 137 -1.03 -4.88 -16.33
N GLY A 138 0.12 -4.74 -15.65
CA GLY A 138 1.17 -5.75 -15.57
C GLY A 138 2.03 -5.83 -16.83
N ASN A 139 3.00 -6.74 -16.81
CA ASN A 139 3.91 -6.97 -17.94
C ASN A 139 3.30 -7.78 -19.10
N LYS A 140 2.10 -8.35 -18.92
CA LYS A 140 1.35 -9.10 -19.96
C LYS A 140 -0.14 -8.74 -19.95
N PRO A 141 -0.53 -7.51 -20.37
CA PRO A 141 -1.89 -7.00 -20.19
C PRO A 141 -3.00 -7.93 -20.70
N THR A 142 -2.83 -8.50 -21.89
CA THR A 142 -3.82 -9.34 -22.57
C THR A 142 -4.09 -10.69 -21.90
N SER A 143 -3.18 -11.14 -21.03
CA SER A 143 -3.28 -12.41 -20.31
C SER A 143 -3.86 -12.27 -18.90
N ASN A 144 -4.18 -11.04 -18.47
CA ASN A 144 -4.56 -10.71 -17.11
C ASN A 144 -5.92 -10.04 -17.05
N SER A 145 -6.68 -10.32 -15.98
CA SER A 145 -7.86 -9.53 -15.67
C SER A 145 -7.47 -8.07 -15.37
N GLN A 146 -8.24 -7.14 -15.91
CA GLN A 146 -8.11 -5.70 -15.73
C GLN A 146 -9.40 -5.14 -15.13
N PHE A 147 -9.30 -3.96 -14.52
CA PHE A 147 -10.49 -3.32 -13.92
C PHE A 147 -11.56 -2.97 -14.96
N TYR A 148 -11.18 -2.92 -16.24
CA TYR A 148 -12.06 -2.67 -17.38
C TYR A 148 -12.37 -3.94 -18.21
N SER A 149 -11.96 -5.14 -17.76
CA SER A 149 -12.19 -6.38 -18.52
C SER A 149 -13.66 -6.73 -18.71
N ASN A 150 -14.51 -6.42 -17.73
CA ASN A 150 -15.96 -6.65 -17.80
C ASN A 150 -16.71 -5.70 -16.85
N ASN A 151 -18.05 -5.76 -16.89
CA ASN A 151 -18.89 -4.90 -16.04
C ASN A 151 -18.74 -5.19 -14.54
N GLY A 152 -18.43 -6.44 -14.17
CA GLY A 152 -18.19 -6.85 -12.79
C GLY A 152 -16.94 -6.20 -12.21
N THR A 153 -15.81 -6.31 -12.91
CA THR A 153 -14.55 -5.68 -12.49
C THR A 153 -14.66 -4.16 -12.46
N LEU A 154 -15.33 -3.55 -13.44
CA LEU A 154 -15.52 -2.10 -13.50
C LEU A 154 -16.41 -1.58 -12.37
N SER A 155 -17.53 -2.26 -12.10
CA SER A 155 -18.45 -1.90 -11.01
C SER A 155 -17.78 -2.05 -9.64
N HIS A 156 -16.98 -3.11 -9.46
CA HIS A 156 -16.23 -3.32 -8.24
C HIS A 156 -15.15 -2.25 -8.03
N PHE A 157 -14.39 -1.91 -9.08
CA PHE A 157 -13.45 -0.79 -9.04
C PHE A 157 -14.14 0.53 -8.68
N ALA A 158 -15.27 0.84 -9.31
CA ALA A 158 -16.03 2.05 -9.01
C ALA A 158 -16.54 2.09 -7.55
N ARG A 159 -16.96 0.95 -7.00
CA ARG A 159 -17.36 0.84 -5.58
C ARG A 159 -16.18 1.16 -4.66
N PHE A 160 -15.01 0.56 -4.89
CA PHE A 160 -13.85 0.77 -4.01
C PHE A 160 -13.17 2.12 -4.23
N ALA A 161 -13.24 2.71 -5.42
CA ALA A 161 -12.89 4.10 -5.67
C ALA A 161 -13.77 5.07 -4.86
N LYS A 162 -15.08 4.80 -4.74
CA LYS A 162 -15.99 5.57 -3.87
C LYS A 162 -15.63 5.40 -2.40
N ILE A 163 -15.28 4.20 -1.95
CA ILE A 163 -14.81 3.96 -0.57
C ILE A 163 -13.51 4.75 -0.33
N TYR A 164 -12.51 4.63 -1.21
CA TYR A 164 -11.27 5.41 -1.14
C TYR A 164 -11.54 6.92 -1.09
N LYS A 165 -12.53 7.42 -1.85
CA LYS A 165 -12.96 8.82 -1.78
C LYS A 165 -13.65 9.17 -0.45
N ALA A 166 -14.44 8.26 0.12
CA ALA A 166 -15.25 8.52 1.31
C ALA A 166 -14.43 8.90 2.55
N TRP A 167 -13.25 8.31 2.74
CA TRP A 167 -12.35 8.65 3.86
C TRP A 167 -11.28 9.68 3.49
N LYS A 168 -11.45 10.45 2.39
CA LYS A 168 -10.48 11.49 1.94
C LYS A 168 -10.08 12.45 3.06
N PHE A 169 -11.03 12.91 3.87
CA PHE A 169 -10.76 13.85 4.97
C PHE A 169 -9.79 13.25 6.00
N TYR A 170 -10.03 12.00 6.40
CA TYR A 170 -9.14 11.30 7.31
C TYR A 170 -7.78 11.02 6.68
N ARG A 171 -7.74 10.63 5.39
CA ARG A 171 -6.49 10.44 4.66
C ARG A 171 -5.63 11.69 4.65
N ILE A 172 -6.21 12.87 4.40
CA ILE A 172 -5.48 14.14 4.39
C ILE A 172 -4.86 14.43 5.76
N GLN A 173 -5.59 14.15 6.85
CA GLN A 173 -5.04 14.29 8.21
C GLN A 173 -3.86 13.35 8.44
N LEU A 174 -3.96 12.10 7.99
CA LEU A 174 -2.87 11.12 8.13
C LEU A 174 -1.65 11.47 7.27
N VAL A 175 -1.85 12.00 6.06
CA VAL A 175 -0.75 12.48 5.20
C VAL A 175 -0.06 13.69 5.84
N LYS A 176 -0.83 14.61 6.45
CA LYS A 176 -0.27 15.72 7.22
C LYS A 176 0.53 15.21 8.42
N GLU A 177 -0.02 14.28 9.20
CA GLU A 177 0.66 13.67 10.33
C GLU A 177 1.94 12.93 9.89
N ALA A 178 1.90 12.23 8.76
CA ALA A 178 3.06 11.59 8.15
C ALA A 178 4.16 12.60 7.82
N SER A 179 3.81 13.80 7.33
CA SER A 179 4.77 14.86 7.01
C SER A 179 5.38 15.53 8.25
N GLU A 180 4.60 15.65 9.33
CA GLU A 180 5.02 16.35 10.57
C GLU A 180 5.76 15.42 11.54
N LYS A 181 5.35 14.15 11.63
CA LYS A 181 5.80 13.20 12.65
C LYS A 181 6.45 11.94 12.08
N GLY A 182 6.38 11.72 10.76
CA GLY A 182 6.89 10.51 10.12
C GLY A 182 6.04 9.25 10.35
N LEU A 183 4.84 9.37 10.96
CA LEU A 183 3.97 8.21 11.21
C LEU A 183 3.36 7.71 9.90
N PRO A 184 3.47 6.41 9.56
CA PRO A 184 2.92 5.90 8.32
C PRO A 184 1.40 5.93 8.32
N VAL A 185 0.79 6.06 7.13
CA VAL A 185 -0.67 6.01 6.99
C VAL A 185 -1.20 4.61 7.32
N CYS A 186 -0.57 3.57 6.79
CA CYS A 186 -0.85 2.18 7.14
C CYS A 186 0.12 1.73 8.23
N ARG A 187 -0.41 1.25 9.36
CA ARG A 187 0.36 0.99 10.58
C ARG A 187 0.20 -0.45 11.01
N HIS A 188 1.31 -1.06 11.37
CA HIS A 188 1.26 -2.27 12.18
C HIS A 188 0.58 -1.96 13.52
N LEU A 189 -0.04 -2.95 14.16
CA LEU A 189 -0.73 -2.76 15.45
C LEU A 189 0.26 -2.57 16.62
N PHE A 190 1.44 -3.20 16.54
CA PHE A 190 2.43 -3.24 17.64
C PHE A 190 2.79 -1.86 18.25
N PRO A 191 2.99 -0.75 17.48
CA PRO A 191 3.39 0.52 18.09
C PRO A 191 2.35 1.08 19.06
N ARG A 192 1.10 0.65 18.93
CA ARG A 192 0.00 1.04 19.83
C ARG A 192 -0.27 -0.02 20.91
N TYR A 193 -0.03 -1.29 20.61
CA TYR A 193 -0.35 -2.43 21.46
C TYR A 193 0.91 -3.27 21.71
N SER A 194 1.95 -2.66 22.28
CA SER A 194 3.27 -3.28 22.47
C SER A 194 3.30 -4.38 23.52
N GLU A 195 2.35 -4.36 24.46
CA GLU A 195 2.25 -5.36 25.53
C GLU A 195 1.45 -6.60 25.09
N ASP A 196 0.87 -6.57 23.88
CA ASP A 196 0.07 -7.66 23.33
C ASP A 196 0.95 -8.58 22.48
N GLU A 197 1.37 -9.71 23.05
CA GLU A 197 2.22 -10.68 22.36
C GLU A 197 1.59 -11.25 21.09
N TYR A 198 0.25 -11.36 21.03
CA TYR A 198 -0.42 -11.85 19.84
C TYR A 198 -0.28 -10.85 18.68
N VAL A 199 -0.35 -9.54 18.98
CA VAL A 199 -0.10 -8.49 17.99
C VAL A 199 1.28 -8.63 17.35
N HIS A 200 2.29 -9.10 18.08
CA HIS A 200 3.65 -9.29 17.55
C HIS A 200 3.74 -10.46 16.54
N THR A 201 2.79 -11.39 16.58
CA THR A 201 2.73 -12.51 15.63
C THR A 201 2.09 -12.13 14.29
N LEU A 202 1.37 -11.01 14.25
CA LEU A 202 0.71 -10.53 13.05
C LEU A 202 1.74 -10.02 12.05
N THR A 203 1.48 -10.28 10.76
CA THR A 203 2.35 -9.87 9.66
C THR A 203 1.55 -9.14 8.60
N TYR A 204 0.67 -9.86 7.91
CA TYR A 204 -0.18 -9.32 6.83
C TYR A 204 -1.68 -9.46 7.10
N GLN A 205 -2.07 -10.14 8.20
CA GLN A 205 -3.45 -10.52 8.46
C GLN A 205 -4.35 -9.31 8.72
N GLN A 206 -3.80 -8.25 9.31
CA GLN A 206 -4.53 -7.01 9.60
C GLN A 206 -3.57 -5.84 9.84
N PHE A 207 -4.07 -4.62 9.63
CA PHE A 207 -3.35 -3.40 9.91
C PHE A 207 -4.31 -2.25 10.21
N LEU A 208 -3.78 -1.18 10.78
CA LEU A 208 -4.53 0.06 11.01
C LEU A 208 -4.29 1.03 9.86
N VAL A 209 -5.33 1.75 9.45
CA VAL A 209 -5.17 3.03 8.74
C VAL A 209 -5.30 4.11 9.79
N GLY A 210 -4.17 4.76 10.09
CA GLY A 210 -4.07 5.68 11.21
C GLY A 210 -4.36 5.01 12.55
N THR A 211 -5.36 5.53 13.25
CA THR A 211 -5.84 5.10 14.57
C THR A 211 -7.28 4.59 14.55
N GLU A 212 -8.06 4.92 13.52
CA GLU A 212 -9.53 4.80 13.54
C GLU A 212 -10.08 3.64 12.70
N ILE A 213 -9.28 3.08 11.77
CA ILE A 213 -9.75 2.04 10.84
C ILE A 213 -8.87 0.81 10.99
N LEU A 214 -9.48 -0.32 11.37
CA LEU A 214 -8.85 -1.64 11.32
C LEU A 214 -9.22 -2.32 10.00
N VAL A 215 -8.22 -2.68 9.21
CA VAL A 215 -8.36 -3.37 7.93
C VAL A 215 -7.96 -4.83 8.12
N VAL A 216 -8.87 -5.74 7.77
CA VAL A 216 -8.67 -7.20 7.84
C VAL A 216 -8.92 -7.77 6.45
N PRO A 217 -7.92 -7.75 5.55
CA PRO A 217 -8.11 -8.10 4.15
C PRO A 217 -8.26 -9.62 3.93
N VAL A 218 -9.02 -9.99 2.90
CA VAL A 218 -9.06 -11.38 2.40
C VAL A 218 -7.86 -11.59 1.47
N LEU A 219 -6.88 -12.38 1.93
CA LEU A 219 -5.60 -12.57 1.23
C LEU A 219 -5.38 -14.01 0.74
N ASP A 220 -6.43 -14.83 0.75
CA ASP A 220 -6.40 -16.22 0.32
C ASP A 220 -7.50 -16.50 -0.71
N LYS A 221 -7.15 -17.26 -1.76
CA LYS A 221 -8.06 -17.62 -2.85
C LYS A 221 -9.26 -18.40 -2.33
N GLY A 222 -10.45 -18.05 -2.81
CA GLY A 222 -11.72 -18.71 -2.53
C GLY A 222 -12.24 -18.49 -1.11
N LYS A 223 -11.68 -17.54 -0.36
CA LYS A 223 -12.15 -17.24 1.00
C LYS A 223 -13.21 -16.15 0.97
N GLU A 224 -14.26 -16.37 1.77
CA GLU A 224 -15.35 -15.41 1.98
C GLU A 224 -15.31 -14.77 3.37
N MET A 225 -14.58 -15.38 4.31
CA MET A 225 -14.47 -14.94 5.70
C MET A 225 -13.01 -14.92 6.14
N VAL A 226 -12.69 -13.95 7.00
CA VAL A 226 -11.40 -13.81 7.68
C VAL A 226 -11.65 -13.62 9.18
N ARG A 227 -10.67 -13.98 9.99
CA ARG A 227 -10.72 -13.74 11.43
C ARG A 227 -10.04 -12.41 11.72
N ALA A 228 -10.75 -11.52 12.40
CA ALA A 228 -10.22 -10.28 12.91
C ALA A 228 -9.77 -10.49 14.36
N TYR A 229 -8.58 -10.01 14.70
CA TYR A 229 -8.17 -9.82 16.09
C TYR A 229 -8.41 -8.36 16.47
N VAL A 230 -9.11 -8.13 17.58
CA VAL A 230 -9.39 -6.78 18.07
C VAL A 230 -8.77 -6.67 19.47
N PRO A 231 -7.69 -5.89 19.64
CA PRO A 231 -7.08 -5.69 20.94
C PRO A 231 -8.10 -5.13 21.94
N GLU A 232 -8.07 -5.61 23.18
CA GLU A 232 -8.88 -5.06 24.26
C GLU A 232 -8.36 -3.65 24.60
N VAL A 233 -9.23 -2.64 24.50
CA VAL A 233 -8.91 -1.26 24.88
C VAL A 233 -10.05 -0.72 25.72
N GLU A 234 -9.74 -0.17 26.89
CA GLU A 234 -10.74 0.48 27.74
C GLU A 234 -11.46 1.59 26.96
N ASN A 235 -12.79 1.57 27.02
CA ASN A 235 -13.66 2.56 26.38
C ASN A 235 -13.55 2.66 24.83
N CYS A 236 -13.07 1.61 24.16
CA CYS A 236 -13.07 1.57 22.69
C CYS A 236 -14.07 0.52 22.18
N SER A 237 -14.86 0.88 21.17
CA SER A 237 -15.76 -0.04 20.48
C SER A 237 -15.50 -0.02 18.98
N TRP A 238 -15.22 -1.18 18.39
CA TRP A 238 -15.07 -1.32 16.95
C TRP A 238 -16.41 -1.63 16.29
N LYS A 239 -16.67 -0.99 15.14
CA LYS A 239 -17.87 -1.22 14.33
C LYS A 239 -17.49 -1.67 12.93
N ALA A 240 -18.15 -2.71 12.44
CA ALA A 240 -17.99 -3.15 11.07
C ALA A 240 -18.54 -2.10 10.09
N CYS A 241 -17.68 -1.62 9.18
CA CYS A 241 -18.02 -0.56 8.24
C CYS A 241 -18.40 -1.07 6.84
N LEU A 242 -17.94 -2.25 6.43
CA LEU A 242 -18.12 -2.77 5.07
C LEU A 242 -18.89 -4.10 4.98
N ASP A 243 -19.12 -4.76 6.11
CA ASP A 243 -19.87 -6.02 6.17
C ASP A 243 -20.91 -5.97 7.30
N ARG A 244 -22.10 -6.54 7.03
CA ARG A 244 -23.18 -6.70 8.04
C ARG A 244 -23.06 -8.02 8.79
N LYS A 245 -22.10 -8.89 8.44
CA LYS A 245 -21.89 -10.23 9.02
C LYS A 245 -20.58 -10.39 9.80
N THR A 246 -20.08 -9.33 10.43
CA THR A 246 -18.89 -9.43 11.28
C THR A 246 -19.24 -10.11 12.61
N ILE A 247 -18.62 -11.25 12.90
CA ILE A 247 -18.60 -11.87 14.22
C ILE A 247 -17.28 -11.44 14.88
N PHE A 248 -17.34 -10.54 15.85
CA PHE A 248 -16.22 -10.28 16.73
C PHE A 248 -16.15 -11.45 17.73
N GLN A 249 -15.08 -12.23 17.68
CA GLN A 249 -14.81 -13.22 18.71
C GLN A 249 -13.74 -12.62 19.62
N THR A 250 -14.14 -12.15 20.80
CA THR A 250 -13.20 -11.74 21.83
C THR A 250 -12.69 -13.00 22.54
N ARG A 251 -11.36 -13.15 22.55
CA ARG A 251 -10.52 -14.13 23.28
C ARG A 251 -10.30 -15.54 22.68
N PHE A 252 -9.02 -15.90 22.61
CA PHE A 252 -8.49 -17.13 23.20
C PHE A 252 -7.78 -16.76 24.50
#